data_AF-A0AAN4ZJ49-F1
#
_entry.id   AF-A0AAN4ZJ49-F1
#
_cell.length_a   1.000
_cell.length_b   1.000
_cell.length_c   1.000
_cell.angle_alpha   90.00
_cell.angle_beta   90.00
_cell.angle_gamma   90.00
#
_symmetry.space_group_name_H-M   'P 1'
#
loop_
_entity.id
_entity.type
_entity.pdbx_description
1 polymer ?
#
loop_
_entity_poly.entity_id
_entity_poly.type
_entity_poly.pdbx_seq_one_letter_code
_entity_poly.pdbx_strand_id
1 'polypeptide(L)'
;MVNSLVERKWNFNSAKQALSVLTISDRFCMNHVNKHILSYLKTINSDFFSTLIYGDFSEKKSGNYVIKEVDARDFTWLVNAFVERKWNFTSTEQALSVFTISDRFCMNNVNKHILSYLKTANHNLPLNTLKRFASLAARCRDNGEFMTWIFEICQSATGLITIAQSCGSSLPPHMSLFFHFLATKQEDEKSKNEEKIKKLKRESETKDLRYFVEKHKLADEKRILSEQ
;
A
#
# COMPACT_ATOMS: atom_id res chain seq x y z
N MET A 1 6.29 -25.29 31.35
CA MET A 1 5.23 -24.60 32.10
C MET A 1 5.01 -23.20 31.52
N VAL A 2 4.58 -23.15 30.25
CA VAL A 2 4.36 -21.92 29.48
C VAL A 2 3.10 -22.21 28.66
N ASN A 3 1.92 -21.76 29.10
CA ASN A 3 0.66 -21.70 28.32
C ASN A 3 -0.56 -21.35 29.21
N SER A 4 -0.65 -20.14 29.79
CA SER A 4 -1.94 -19.72 30.40
C SER A 4 -2.25 -18.22 30.37
N LEU A 5 -1.56 -17.41 29.54
CA LEU A 5 -1.76 -15.95 29.52
C LEU A 5 -2.45 -15.41 28.26
N VAL A 6 -3.21 -16.24 27.55
CA VAL A 6 -4.00 -15.81 26.38
C VAL A 6 -5.45 -16.17 26.60
N GLU A 7 -6.14 -15.40 27.44
CA GLU A 7 -7.60 -15.21 27.41
C GLU A 7 -8.02 -14.15 28.44
N ARG A 8 -7.65 -12.90 28.19
CA ARG A 8 -8.42 -11.76 28.71
C ARG A 8 -8.88 -10.96 27.51
N LYS A 9 -10.09 -11.25 27.03
CA LYS A 9 -10.85 -10.33 26.19
C LYS A 9 -11.02 -9.05 27.01
N TRP A 10 -10.32 -8.00 26.63
CA TRP A 10 -10.49 -6.69 27.24
C TRP A 10 -11.82 -6.13 26.77
N ASN A 11 -12.85 -6.28 27.61
CA ASN A 11 -14.17 -5.73 27.37
C ASN A 11 -14.17 -4.28 27.90
N PHE A 12 -14.21 -3.29 27.00
CA PHE A 12 -14.09 -1.86 27.31
C PHE A 12 -15.32 -1.23 28.01
N ASN A 13 -16.15 -2.02 28.71
CA ASN A 13 -17.44 -1.58 29.26
C ASN A 13 -17.49 -1.41 30.79
N SER A 14 -16.38 -1.41 31.52
CA SER A 14 -16.40 -1.14 32.97
C SER A 14 -15.54 0.06 33.35
N ALA A 15 -16.14 1.24 33.23
CA ALA A 15 -15.62 2.46 33.84
C ALA A 15 -15.77 2.40 35.36
N LYS A 16 -14.69 2.09 36.07
CA LYS A 16 -14.37 2.65 37.40
C LYS A 16 -12.90 2.35 37.69
N GLN A 17 -12.13 3.43 37.85
CA GLN A 17 -10.67 3.51 38.04
C GLN A 17 -9.84 3.58 36.74
N ALA A 18 -9.76 4.78 36.15
CA ALA A 18 -8.75 5.14 35.16
C ALA A 18 -8.04 6.42 35.62
N LEU A 19 -6.76 6.29 36.00
CA LEU A 19 -5.84 7.42 36.17
C LEU A 19 -5.03 7.50 34.87
N SER A 20 -5.08 8.68 34.22
CA SER A 20 -4.70 9.07 32.85
C SER A 20 -5.72 8.71 31.77
N VAL A 21 -6.33 9.72 31.14
CA VAL A 21 -7.33 9.61 30.07
C VAL A 21 -6.70 10.10 28.75
N LEU A 22 -6.49 9.20 27.77
CA LEU A 22 -6.39 9.67 26.38
C LEU A 22 -7.80 10.03 25.94
N THR A 23 -8.08 11.30 25.71
CA THR A 23 -9.35 11.72 25.10
C THR A 23 -9.11 11.85 23.60
N ILE A 24 -9.64 10.92 22.82
CA ILE A 24 -9.67 11.08 21.37
C ILE A 24 -10.85 12.00 21.08
N SER A 25 -10.57 13.22 20.63
CA SER A 25 -11.60 14.19 20.28
C SER A 25 -12.02 13.95 18.83
N ASP A 26 -12.93 13.02 18.62
CA ASP A 26 -13.87 13.10 17.50
C ASP A 26 -15.15 13.78 18.02
N ARG A 27 -15.92 14.50 17.18
CA ARG A 27 -17.07 15.30 17.63
C ARG A 27 -18.17 14.49 18.34
N PHE A 28 -18.04 13.17 18.48
CA PHE A 28 -19.04 12.27 19.05
C PHE A 28 -18.54 11.12 19.98
N CYS A 29 -17.25 10.93 20.29
CA CYS A 29 -16.84 9.78 21.13
C CYS A 29 -15.64 10.06 22.07
N MET A 30 -15.91 10.27 23.37
CA MET A 30 -14.88 10.32 24.42
C MET A 30 -14.68 8.95 25.08
N ASN A 31 -13.67 8.19 24.66
CA ASN A 31 -13.31 6.93 25.33
C ASN A 31 -12.03 7.06 26.13
N HIS A 32 -12.02 6.44 27.32
CA HIS A 32 -10.93 6.48 28.28
C HIS A 32 -9.88 5.41 27.95
N VAL A 33 -8.66 5.84 27.62
CA VAL A 33 -7.54 4.92 27.39
C VAL A 33 -6.69 4.83 28.66
N ASN A 34 -6.57 3.62 29.21
CA ASN A 34 -5.85 3.33 30.45
C ASN A 34 -4.33 3.59 30.32
N LYS A 35 -3.65 4.02 31.39
CA LYS A 35 -2.18 4.20 31.50
C LYS A 35 -1.37 3.03 30.93
N HIS A 36 -1.91 1.82 31.00
CA HIS A 36 -1.31 0.62 30.41
C HIS A 36 -1.18 0.68 28.88
N ILE A 37 -2.13 1.31 28.19
CA ILE A 37 -2.08 1.48 26.73
C ILE A 37 -1.00 2.49 26.36
N LEU A 38 -0.83 3.60 27.09
CA LEU A 38 0.28 4.52 26.87
C LEU A 38 1.64 3.84 27.09
N SER A 39 1.75 3.00 28.13
CA SER A 39 2.93 2.17 28.34
C SER A 39 3.13 1.13 27.23
N TYR A 40 2.06 0.66 26.59
CA TYR A 40 2.16 -0.26 25.45
C TYR A 40 2.56 0.48 24.18
N LEU A 41 2.00 1.67 23.95
CA LEU A 41 2.37 2.56 22.85
C LEU A 41 3.85 2.97 22.91
N LYS A 42 4.41 3.08 24.11
CA LYS A 42 5.87 3.22 24.31
C LYS A 42 6.64 2.06 23.67
N THR A 43 6.17 0.82 23.84
CA THR A 43 6.82 -0.39 23.31
C THR A 43 6.78 -0.46 21.78
N ILE A 44 5.95 0.36 21.14
CA ILE A 44 5.82 0.40 19.67
C ILE A 44 7.01 1.14 19.01
N ASN A 45 7.91 1.72 19.82
CA ASN A 45 9.03 2.56 19.36
C ASN A 45 8.53 3.76 18.53
N SER A 46 7.44 4.39 18.97
CA SER A 46 6.99 5.66 18.41
C SER A 46 7.71 6.82 19.09
N ASP A 47 8.51 7.56 18.33
CA ASP A 47 9.18 8.77 18.82
C ASP A 47 8.17 9.83 19.28
N PHE A 48 7.01 9.91 18.60
CA PHE A 48 5.91 10.80 18.98
C PHE A 48 5.40 10.49 20.39
N PHE A 49 5.00 9.24 20.67
CA PHE A 49 4.46 8.89 21.97
C PHE A 49 5.53 8.91 23.07
N SER A 50 6.78 8.57 22.74
CA SER A 50 7.90 8.71 23.65
C SER A 50 8.08 10.18 24.07
N THR A 51 8.11 11.09 23.11
CA THR A 51 8.20 12.53 23.36
C THR A 51 7.00 13.02 24.16
N LEU A 52 5.78 12.64 23.77
CA LEU A 52 4.55 13.05 24.45
C LEU A 52 4.52 12.64 25.94
N ILE A 53 4.99 11.43 26.26
CA ILE A 53 4.97 10.88 27.62
C ILE A 53 6.14 11.40 28.47
N TYR A 54 7.34 11.49 27.88
CA TYR A 54 8.55 11.83 28.64
C TYR A 54 8.87 13.32 28.64
N GLY A 55 8.45 14.04 27.61
CA GLY A 55 8.59 15.49 27.48
C GLY A 55 7.89 16.23 28.61
N ASP A 56 8.34 17.45 28.88
CA ASP A 56 7.80 18.30 29.96
C ASP A 56 6.59 19.11 29.48
N PHE A 57 5.56 18.41 29.02
CA PHE A 57 4.32 19.00 28.54
C PHE A 57 3.32 19.23 29.68
N SER A 58 2.42 20.20 29.51
CA SER A 58 1.37 20.49 30.50
C SER A 58 0.44 19.30 30.74
N GLU A 59 0.23 18.50 29.70
CA GLU A 59 -0.56 17.27 29.63
C GLU A 59 0.01 16.17 30.53
N LYS A 60 1.32 16.18 30.77
CA LYS A 60 1.97 15.24 31.70
C LYS A 60 1.51 15.46 33.13
N LYS A 61 1.25 16.71 33.53
CA LYS A 61 0.76 17.05 34.88
C LYS A 61 -0.68 16.59 35.09
N SER A 62 -1.53 16.72 34.07
CA SER A 62 -2.92 16.26 34.13
C SER A 62 -3.06 14.75 33.91
N GLY A 63 -2.07 14.14 33.24
CA GLY A 63 -2.16 12.76 32.74
C GLY A 63 -3.18 12.60 31.61
N ASN A 64 -3.74 13.69 31.10
CA ASN A 64 -4.76 13.66 30.06
C ASN A 64 -4.17 14.16 28.75
N TYR A 65 -4.20 13.30 27.74
CA TYR A 65 -3.65 13.59 26.43
C TYR A 65 -4.80 13.66 25.43
N VAL A 66 -4.89 14.75 24.67
CA VAL A 66 -5.95 14.92 23.68
C VAL A 66 -5.37 14.68 22.29
N ILE A 67 -5.83 13.62 21.62
CA ILE A 67 -5.51 13.38 20.21
C ILE A 67 -6.68 13.92 19.37
N LYS A 68 -6.38 14.87 18.48
CA LYS A 68 -7.35 15.49 17.57
C LYS A 68 -7.16 14.98 16.15
N GLU A 69 -8.20 15.11 15.33
CA GLU A 69 -8.16 14.84 13.88
C GLU A 69 -7.73 13.40 13.54
N VAL A 70 -8.16 12.44 14.35
CA VAL A 70 -8.00 11.03 14.08
C VAL A 70 -9.36 10.37 14.24
N ASP A 71 -9.72 9.52 13.29
CA ASP A 71 -10.91 8.69 13.40
C ASP A 71 -10.78 7.78 14.63
N ALA A 72 -11.74 7.89 15.56
CA ALA A 72 -11.67 7.18 16.82
C ALA A 72 -11.76 5.65 16.65
N ARG A 73 -12.46 5.18 15.62
CA ARG A 73 -12.62 3.75 15.33
C ARG A 73 -11.31 3.15 14.83
N ASP A 74 -10.67 3.80 13.86
CA ASP A 74 -9.41 3.31 13.29
C ASP A 74 -8.25 3.41 14.29
N PHE A 75 -8.22 4.45 15.12
CA PHE A 75 -7.24 4.52 16.20
C PHE A 75 -7.45 3.45 17.26
N THR A 76 -8.71 3.22 17.68
CA THR A 76 -9.04 2.15 18.64
C THR A 76 -8.66 0.78 18.06
N TRP A 77 -8.96 0.55 16.77
CA TRP A 77 -8.55 -0.66 16.08
C TRP A 77 -7.03 -0.83 16.10
N LEU A 78 -6.26 0.23 15.81
CA LEU A 78 -4.81 0.19 15.82
C LEU A 78 -4.25 -0.17 17.20
N VAL A 79 -4.77 0.47 18.26
CA VAL A 79 -4.39 0.15 19.64
C VAL A 79 -4.67 -1.32 19.96
N ASN A 80 -5.87 -1.81 19.61
CA ASN A 80 -6.23 -3.20 19.84
C ASN A 80 -5.34 -4.17 19.04
N ALA A 81 -5.01 -3.85 17.79
CA ALA A 81 -4.11 -4.65 16.96
C ALA A 81 -2.74 -4.82 17.62
N PHE A 82 -2.23 -3.77 18.27
CA PHE A 82 -1.01 -3.82 19.04
C PHE A 82 -1.12 -4.68 20.30
N VAL A 83 -2.17 -4.47 21.10
CA VAL A 83 -2.39 -5.21 22.36
C VAL A 83 -2.57 -6.71 22.09
N GLU A 84 -3.37 -7.05 21.07
CA GLU A 84 -3.68 -8.43 20.72
C GLU A 84 -2.62 -9.08 19.82
N ARG A 85 -1.72 -8.28 19.25
CA ARG A 85 -0.74 -8.69 18.22
C ARG A 85 -1.41 -9.33 17.00
N LYS A 86 -2.57 -8.81 16.60
CA LYS A 86 -3.38 -9.31 15.47
C LYS A 86 -3.70 -8.18 14.50
N TRP A 87 -3.27 -8.33 13.26
CA TRP A 87 -3.36 -7.33 12.21
C TRP A 87 -4.38 -7.72 11.14
N ASN A 88 -5.65 -7.82 11.56
CA ASN A 88 -6.74 -8.27 10.70
C ASN A 88 -7.45 -7.07 10.06
N PHE A 89 -6.85 -6.53 9.00
CA PHE A 89 -7.47 -5.44 8.25
C PHE A 89 -8.74 -5.94 7.53
N THR A 90 -9.79 -5.14 7.59
CA THR A 90 -11.10 -5.47 6.98
C THR A 90 -11.26 -4.89 5.59
N SER A 91 -10.51 -3.84 5.26
CA SER A 91 -10.59 -3.15 3.97
C SER A 91 -9.32 -2.37 3.66
N THR A 92 -9.16 -2.01 2.39
CA THR A 92 -8.07 -1.14 1.92
C THR A 92 -8.18 0.27 2.50
N GLU A 93 -9.40 0.82 2.67
CA GLU A 93 -9.57 2.14 3.29
C GLU A 93 -9.19 2.14 4.77
N GLN A 94 -9.51 1.07 5.51
CA GLN A 94 -9.03 0.93 6.89
C GLN A 94 -7.49 0.88 6.93
N ALA A 95 -6.87 0.08 6.05
CA ALA A 95 -5.42 -0.01 5.97
C ALA A 95 -4.76 1.35 5.67
N LEU A 96 -5.39 2.14 4.79
CA LEU A 96 -4.92 3.48 4.43
C LEU A 96 -5.11 4.51 5.55
N SER A 97 -6.24 4.44 6.27
CA SER A 97 -6.49 5.26 7.45
C SER A 97 -5.47 4.96 8.56
N VAL A 98 -5.25 3.66 8.83
CA VAL A 98 -4.22 3.21 9.79
C VAL A 98 -2.81 3.63 9.35
N PHE A 99 -2.49 3.61 8.05
CA PHE A 99 -1.22 4.15 7.57
C PHE A 99 -1.10 5.65 7.82
N THR A 100 -2.18 6.41 7.59
CA THR A 100 -2.19 7.85 7.88
C THR A 100 -1.94 8.12 9.36
N ILE A 101 -2.54 7.30 10.24
CA ILE A 101 -2.33 7.34 11.69
C ILE A 101 -0.89 6.94 12.04
N SER A 102 -0.33 5.90 11.41
CA SER A 102 1.03 5.43 11.68
C SER A 102 2.08 6.44 11.27
N ASP A 103 1.93 7.07 10.11
CA ASP A 103 2.80 8.14 9.64
C ASP A 103 2.77 9.33 10.62
N ARG A 104 1.56 9.78 11.02
CA ARG A 104 1.39 10.90 11.95
C ARG A 104 2.09 10.69 13.29
N PHE A 105 2.02 9.47 13.84
CA PHE A 105 2.64 9.16 15.13
C PHE A 105 3.98 8.41 15.00
N CYS A 106 4.62 8.45 13.83
CA CYS A 106 5.94 7.85 13.57
C CYS A 106 6.02 6.36 13.98
N MET A 107 4.99 5.58 13.66
CA MET A 107 4.87 4.14 13.97
C MET A 107 5.29 3.28 12.78
N ASN A 108 6.54 3.38 12.35
CA ASN A 108 7.05 2.74 11.11
C ASN A 108 6.83 1.21 11.07
N ASN A 109 6.79 0.55 12.23
CA ASN A 109 6.56 -0.89 12.33
C ASN A 109 5.18 -1.33 11.80
N VAL A 110 4.19 -0.43 11.84
CA VAL A 110 2.84 -0.69 11.32
C VAL A 110 2.87 -0.92 9.80
N ASN A 111 3.78 -0.24 9.10
CA ASN A 111 3.84 -0.25 7.64
C ASN A 111 4.13 -1.66 7.09
N LYS A 112 4.88 -2.48 7.83
CA LYS A 112 5.14 -3.90 7.48
C LYS A 112 3.86 -4.73 7.49
N HIS A 113 2.99 -4.49 8.46
CA HIS A 113 1.71 -5.21 8.57
C HIS A 113 0.72 -4.77 7.49
N ILE A 114 0.70 -3.47 7.18
CA ILE A 114 -0.10 -2.93 6.07
C ILE A 114 0.37 -3.54 4.75
N LEU A 115 1.69 -3.54 4.50
CA LEU A 115 2.28 -4.10 3.28
C LEU A 115 1.93 -5.60 3.14
N SER A 116 2.08 -6.36 4.23
CA SER A 116 1.73 -7.78 4.25
C SER A 116 0.26 -7.99 3.88
N TYR A 117 -0.65 -7.21 4.46
CA TYR A 117 -2.07 -7.29 4.13
C TYR A 117 -2.35 -6.98 2.65
N LEU A 118 -1.78 -5.91 2.12
CA LEU A 118 -1.98 -5.51 0.72
C LEU A 118 -1.41 -6.54 -0.27
N LYS A 119 -0.25 -7.14 0.05
CA LYS A 119 0.33 -8.25 -0.73
C LYS A 119 -0.58 -9.47 -0.73
N THR A 120 -1.12 -9.86 0.43
CA THR A 120 -2.01 -11.04 0.52
C THR A 120 -3.36 -10.83 -0.16
N ALA A 121 -3.85 -9.60 -0.20
CA ALA A 121 -5.16 -9.32 -0.75
C ALA A 121 -5.17 -9.31 -2.29
N ASN A 122 -3.99 -9.38 -2.93
CA ASN A 122 -3.77 -9.43 -4.39
C ASN A 122 -4.63 -8.41 -5.17
N HIS A 123 -4.79 -7.22 -4.59
CA HIS A 123 -5.68 -6.22 -5.16
C HIS A 123 -5.00 -5.47 -6.30
N ASN A 124 -5.63 -5.49 -7.48
CA ASN A 124 -5.45 -4.42 -8.45
C ASN A 124 -6.00 -3.14 -7.84
N LEU A 125 -5.13 -2.40 -7.14
CA LEU A 125 -5.50 -1.16 -6.49
C LEU A 125 -5.71 -0.06 -7.54
N PRO A 126 -6.79 0.75 -7.42
CA PRO A 126 -6.94 1.92 -8.25
C PRO A 126 -5.73 2.84 -8.13
N LEU A 127 -5.35 3.49 -9.24
CA LEU A 127 -4.19 4.38 -9.27
C LEU A 127 -4.26 5.48 -8.19
N ASN A 128 -5.46 6.00 -7.89
CA ASN A 128 -5.64 7.00 -6.84
C ASN A 128 -5.31 6.45 -5.43
N THR A 129 -5.63 5.20 -5.17
CA THR A 129 -5.29 4.52 -3.92
C THR A 129 -3.78 4.30 -3.83
N LEU A 130 -3.13 3.89 -4.92
CA LEU A 130 -1.67 3.75 -5.01
C LEU A 130 -0.95 5.07 -4.74
N LYS A 131 -1.43 6.19 -5.30
CA LYS A 131 -0.88 7.53 -5.02
C LYS A 131 -0.93 7.85 -3.53
N ARG A 132 -2.08 7.63 -2.87
CA ARG A 132 -2.23 7.89 -1.42
C ARG A 132 -1.22 7.08 -0.61
N PHE A 133 -1.08 5.79 -0.91
CA PHE A 133 -0.07 4.93 -0.27
C PHE A 133 1.37 5.37 -0.55
N ALA A 134 1.68 5.76 -1.79
CA ALA A 134 3.02 6.20 -2.16
C ALA A 134 3.40 7.53 -1.49
N SER A 135 2.48 8.50 -1.46
CA SER A 135 2.69 9.77 -0.79
C SER A 135 2.95 9.57 0.70
N LEU A 136 2.24 8.65 1.36
CA LEU A 136 2.51 8.27 2.76
C LEU A 136 3.87 7.57 2.90
N ALA A 137 4.11 6.56 2.07
CA ALA A 137 5.31 5.75 2.14
C ALA A 137 6.59 6.55 1.88
N ALA A 138 6.53 7.55 1.00
CA ALA A 138 7.64 8.46 0.72
C ALA A 138 8.05 9.31 1.93
N ARG A 139 7.13 9.57 2.88
CA ARG A 139 7.41 10.38 4.08
C ARG A 139 8.03 9.58 5.21
N CYS A 140 7.73 8.28 5.32
CA CYS A 140 8.26 7.49 6.43
C CYS A 140 9.68 6.97 6.16
N ARG A 141 10.47 6.88 7.24
CA ARG A 141 11.79 6.23 7.22
C ARG A 141 11.62 4.73 6.97
N ASP A 142 12.55 4.14 6.22
CA ASP A 142 12.66 2.69 5.95
C ASP A 142 11.49 2.03 5.20
N ASN A 143 10.76 2.80 4.38
CA ASN A 143 9.66 2.29 3.55
C ASN A 143 10.08 1.85 2.14
N GLY A 144 11.37 1.56 1.92
CA GLY A 144 11.89 1.13 0.61
C GLY A 144 11.14 -0.09 0.05
N GLU A 145 10.88 -1.10 0.88
CA GLU A 145 10.12 -2.28 0.47
C GLU A 145 8.69 -1.95 0.03
N PHE A 146 8.03 -1.04 0.76
CA PHE A 146 6.67 -0.61 0.43
C PHE A 146 6.64 0.10 -0.92
N MET A 147 7.61 1.00 -1.15
CA MET A 147 7.73 1.72 -2.43
C MET A 147 8.03 0.77 -3.59
N THR A 148 8.96 -0.18 -3.41
CA THR A 148 9.25 -1.22 -4.41
C THR A 148 7.99 -2.01 -4.77
N TRP A 149 7.21 -2.42 -3.78
CA TRP A 149 5.95 -3.13 -4.03
C TRP A 149 4.94 -2.27 -4.81
N ILE A 150 4.81 -0.97 -4.51
CA ILE A 150 3.97 -0.05 -5.30
C ILE A 150 4.42 -0.02 -6.77
N PHE A 151 5.71 -0.15 -7.06
CA PHE A 151 6.21 -0.18 -8.44
C PHE A 151 5.88 -1.49 -9.14
N GLU A 152 6.08 -2.61 -8.44
CA GLU A 152 5.79 -3.94 -8.99
C GLU A 152 4.34 -4.07 -9.43
N ILE A 153 3.41 -3.49 -8.67
CA ILE A 153 1.98 -3.51 -9.02
C ILE A 153 1.58 -2.42 -10.01
N CYS A 154 2.39 -1.38 -10.20
CA CYS A 154 2.10 -0.32 -11.17
C CYS A 154 2.60 -0.72 -12.57
N GLN A 155 1.69 -1.28 -13.37
CA GLN A 155 2.01 -1.84 -14.69
C GLN A 155 2.20 -0.79 -15.81
N SER A 156 2.05 0.50 -15.53
CA SER A 156 2.12 1.54 -16.56
C SER A 156 3.11 2.65 -16.21
N ALA A 157 3.92 3.04 -17.20
CA ALA A 157 4.89 4.12 -17.07
C ALA A 157 4.20 5.44 -16.68
N THR A 158 3.06 5.75 -17.31
CA THR A 158 2.24 6.91 -16.96
C THR A 158 1.76 6.86 -15.52
N GLY A 159 1.37 5.68 -15.02
CA GLY A 159 0.99 5.47 -13.63
C GLY A 159 2.14 5.76 -12.68
N LEU A 160 3.34 5.23 -12.96
CA LEU A 160 4.56 5.47 -12.18
C LEU A 160 4.92 6.95 -12.12
N ILE A 161 4.90 7.65 -13.26
CA ILE A 161 5.16 9.10 -13.34
C ILE A 161 4.14 9.86 -12.48
N THR A 162 2.86 9.49 -12.58
CA THR A 162 1.80 10.16 -11.81
C THR A 162 1.95 9.91 -10.31
N ILE A 163 2.39 8.71 -9.91
CA ILE A 163 2.70 8.38 -8.51
C ILE A 163 3.90 9.22 -8.04
N ALA A 164 4.99 9.27 -8.81
CA ALA A 164 6.17 10.08 -8.49
C ALA A 164 5.81 11.55 -8.27
N GLN A 165 5.02 12.13 -9.18
CA GLN A 165 4.53 13.50 -9.08
C GLN A 165 3.68 13.73 -7.83
N SER A 166 2.85 12.76 -7.44
CA SER A 166 2.04 12.85 -6.22
C SER A 166 2.84 12.79 -4.92
N CYS A 167 4.07 12.25 -4.95
CA CYS A 167 4.98 12.29 -3.81
C CYS A 167 5.68 13.65 -3.67
N GLY A 168 5.76 14.43 -4.75
CA GLY A 168 6.38 15.75 -4.78
C GLY A 168 7.81 15.74 -4.21
N SER A 169 8.11 16.73 -3.35
CA SER A 169 9.41 16.84 -2.68
C SER A 169 9.64 15.83 -1.56
N SER A 170 8.63 15.02 -1.20
CA SER A 170 8.80 13.99 -0.16
C SER A 170 9.57 12.78 -0.69
N LEU A 171 9.69 12.65 -2.01
CA LEU A 171 10.41 11.55 -2.62
C LEU A 171 11.92 11.79 -2.57
N PRO A 172 12.73 10.90 -1.98
CA PRO A 172 14.18 11.03 -2.02
C PRO A 172 14.70 11.11 -3.47
N PRO A 173 15.74 11.91 -3.78
CA PRO A 173 16.23 12.08 -5.16
C PRO A 173 16.59 10.77 -5.86
N HIS A 174 17.20 9.82 -5.14
CA HIS A 174 17.54 8.51 -5.69
C HIS A 174 16.29 7.70 -6.07
N MET A 175 15.19 7.85 -5.32
CA MET A 175 13.91 7.25 -5.68
C MET A 175 13.34 7.94 -6.90
N SER A 176 13.33 9.27 -6.97
CA SER A 176 12.85 9.98 -8.17
C SER A 176 13.56 9.53 -9.46
N LEU A 177 14.88 9.41 -9.42
CA LEU A 177 15.67 8.87 -10.55
C LEU A 177 15.30 7.43 -10.87
N PHE A 178 15.11 6.60 -9.84
CA PHE A 178 14.68 5.21 -10.00
C PHE A 178 13.30 5.11 -10.67
N PHE A 179 12.34 5.96 -10.30
CA PHE A 179 11.02 6.00 -10.96
C PHE A 179 11.12 6.36 -12.43
N HIS A 180 11.93 7.37 -12.77
CA HIS A 180 12.16 7.76 -14.16
C HIS A 180 12.78 6.63 -14.97
N PHE A 181 13.80 5.96 -14.42
CA PHE A 181 14.44 4.81 -15.06
C PHE A 181 13.47 3.64 -15.28
N LEU A 182 12.62 3.33 -14.30
CA LEU A 182 11.62 2.28 -14.45
C LEU A 182 10.56 2.64 -15.50
N ALA A 183 10.11 3.89 -15.52
CA ALA A 183 9.15 4.37 -16.51
C ALA A 183 9.72 4.23 -17.94
N THR A 184 10.97 4.63 -18.18
CA THR A 184 11.62 4.51 -19.49
C THR A 184 11.79 3.05 -19.90
N LYS A 185 12.18 2.18 -18.96
CA LYS A 185 12.33 0.74 -19.23
C LYS A 185 11.00 0.09 -19.62
N GLN A 186 9.90 0.46 -18.98
CA GLN A 186 8.57 -0.05 -19.34
C GLN A 186 8.14 0.41 -20.74
N GLU A 187 8.43 1.64 -21.13
CA GLU A 187 8.15 2.16 -22.47
C GLU A 187 8.97 1.43 -23.55
N ASP A 188 10.25 1.18 -23.29
CA ASP A 188 11.12 0.41 -24.19
C ASP A 188 10.62 -1.03 -24.39
N GLU A 189 10.22 -1.72 -23.32
CA GLU A 189 9.66 -3.06 -23.39
C GLU A 189 8.33 -3.10 -24.16
N LYS A 190 7.47 -2.09 -23.95
CA LYS A 190 6.22 -1.95 -24.70
C LYS A 190 6.48 -1.75 -26.19
N SER A 191 7.41 -0.86 -26.55
CA SER A 191 7.80 -0.59 -27.94
C SER A 191 8.31 -1.84 -28.65
N LYS A 192 9.20 -2.62 -28.00
CA LYS A 192 9.71 -3.91 -28.51
C LYS A 192 8.60 -4.94 -28.73
N ASN A 193 7.64 -5.01 -27.81
CA ASN A 193 6.50 -5.93 -27.95
C ASN A 193 5.57 -5.53 -29.09
N GLU A 194 5.29 -4.24 -29.27
CA GLU A 194 4.50 -3.74 -30.40
C GLU A 194 5.17 -4.03 -31.75
N GLU A 195 6.49 -3.88 -31.84
CA GLU A 195 7.26 -4.21 -33.04
C GLU A 195 7.22 -5.73 -33.34
N LYS A 196 7.37 -6.57 -32.32
CA LYS A 196 7.25 -8.03 -32.44
C LYS A 196 5.86 -8.44 -32.94
N ILE A 197 4.79 -7.83 -32.43
CA ILE A 197 3.41 -8.07 -32.88
C ILE A 197 3.24 -7.65 -34.34
N LYS A 198 3.75 -6.47 -34.74
CA LYS A 198 3.72 -6.01 -36.13
C LYS A 198 4.45 -6.97 -37.07
N LYS A 199 5.61 -7.49 -36.66
CA LYS A 199 6.36 -8.48 -37.43
C LYS A 199 5.58 -9.78 -37.62
N LEU A 200 5.00 -10.32 -36.55
CA LEU A 200 4.19 -11.54 -36.60
C LEU A 200 2.96 -11.39 -37.52
N LYS A 201 2.29 -10.23 -37.51
CA LYS A 201 1.17 -9.94 -38.41
C LYS A 201 1.57 -9.93 -39.89
N ARG A 202 2.71 -9.31 -40.22
CA ARG A 202 3.26 -9.34 -41.60
C ARG A 202 3.63 -10.75 -42.04
N GLU A 203 4.17 -11.55 -41.13
CA GLU A 203 4.51 -12.96 -41.40
C GLU A 203 3.27 -13.84 -41.60
N SER A 204 2.16 -13.60 -40.87
CA SER A 204 0.90 -14.31 -41.13
C SER A 204 0.27 -13.91 -42.46
N GLU A 205 0.21 -12.61 -42.77
CA GLU A 205 -0.33 -12.10 -44.04
C GLU A 205 0.45 -12.63 -45.26
N THR A 206 1.78 -12.69 -45.16
CA THR A 206 2.61 -13.25 -46.23
C THR A 206 2.45 -14.76 -46.40
N LYS A 207 2.20 -15.52 -45.33
CA LYS A 207 1.88 -16.95 -45.42
C LYS A 207 0.54 -17.18 -46.09
N ASP A 208 -0.48 -16.40 -45.75
CA ASP A 208 -1.81 -16.49 -46.37
C ASP A 208 -1.74 -16.16 -47.87
N LEU A 209 -0.99 -15.12 -48.26
CA LEU A 209 -0.75 -14.78 -49.66
C LEU A 209 -0.02 -15.90 -50.42
N ARG A 210 1.00 -16.52 -49.82
CA ARG A 210 1.71 -17.65 -50.44
C ARG A 210 0.77 -18.84 -50.66
N TYR A 211 -0.02 -19.20 -49.65
CA TYR A 211 -1.01 -20.27 -49.76
C TYR A 211 -2.04 -19.99 -50.87
N PHE A 212 -2.52 -18.74 -50.98
CA PHE A 212 -3.45 -18.33 -52.03
C PHE A 212 -2.84 -18.47 -53.43
N VAL A 213 -1.60 -18.00 -53.64
CA VAL A 213 -0.89 -18.10 -54.92
C VAL A 213 -0.64 -19.56 -55.31
N GLU A 214 -0.22 -20.40 -54.36
CA GLU A 214 0.07 -21.82 -54.59
C GLU A 214 -1.20 -22.60 -54.96
N LYS A 215 -2.32 -22.30 -54.28
CA LYS A 215 -3.64 -22.88 -54.62
C LYS A 215 -4.11 -22.49 -56.02
N HIS A 216 -3.89 -21.23 -56.45
CA HIS A 216 -4.24 -20.78 -57.79
C HIS A 216 -3.37 -21.43 -58.88
N LYS A 217 -2.05 -21.53 -58.67
CA LYS A 217 -1.15 -22.23 -59.60
C LYS A 217 -1.59 -23.68 -59.84
N LEU A 218 -1.93 -24.40 -58.78
CA LEU A 218 -2.42 -25.79 -58.88
C LEU A 218 -3.77 -25.89 -59.61
N ALA A 219 -4.62 -24.86 -59.53
CA ALA A 219 -5.88 -24.82 -60.27
C ALA A 219 -5.66 -24.60 -61.77
N ASP A 220 -4.74 -23.71 -62.14
CA ASP A 220 -4.39 -23.43 -63.53
C ASP A 220 -3.71 -24.64 -64.20
N GLU A 221 -2.79 -25.32 -63.50
CA GLU A 221 -2.15 -26.55 -63.98
C GLU A 221 -3.16 -27.67 -64.23
N LYS A 222 -4.14 -27.84 -63.34
CA LYS A 222 -5.23 -28.83 -63.53
C LYS A 222 -6.11 -28.49 -64.73
N ARG A 223 -6.34 -27.21 -65.00
CA ARG A 223 -7.14 -26.77 -66.16
C ARG A 223 -6.42 -27.09 -67.48
N ILE A 224 -5.12 -26.79 -67.56
CA ILE A 224 -4.30 -27.10 -68.74
C ILE A 224 -4.29 -28.61 -69.03
N LEU A 225 -4.15 -29.44 -67.99
CA LEU A 225 -4.19 -30.90 -68.14
C LEU A 225 -5.56 -31.46 -68.55
N SER A 226 -6.66 -30.75 -68.25
CA SER A 226 -8.01 -31.18 -68.67
C SER A 226 -8.37 -30.78 -70.11
N GLU A 227 -7.60 -29.89 -70.72
CA GLU A 227 -7.78 -29.42 -72.11
C GLU A 227 -6.90 -30.19 -73.11
N GLN A 228 -6.06 -31.12 -72.63
CA GLN A 228 -5.23 -32.06 -73.43
C GLN A 228 -5.89 -33.45 -73.52
#